data_AF-A0A8G1ZKJ4-F1
#
_entry.id   AF-A0A8G1ZKJ4-F1
#
_cell.length_a   1.000
_cell.length_b   1.000
_cell.length_c   1.000
_cell.angle_alpha   90.00
_cell.angle_beta   90.00
_cell.angle_gamma   90.00
#
_symmetry.space_group_name_H-M   'P 1'
#
loop_
_entity.id
_entity.type
_entity.pdbx_description
1 polymer ?
#
loop_
_entity_poly.entity_id
_entity_poly.type
_entity_poly.pdbx_seq_one_letter_code
_entity_poly.pdbx_strand_id
1 'polypeptide(L)'
;MTSRDLTGLLPLTEAGHADSDLPRRLSDMAWRIGFGAIGWPWLLASLSGGRPADKRALLDELRLPHDALPHLGSWKADVGFLRHIVREIARTRPAHVVELGAGASSLIAARALQLHGGGRLHSFDQHGGFVDATRQWLADHALDVDIRHAPLTHDSADWPGRWYAIDALPDQIDLIIIDGPPWSVHPLVRGAADSLFARLSPDGVVLLDDAARPGERLVARRWRQRWPHIDFRLVKDGTKGTLVGRRRDTRLPVANDNDAGRSWRHVGRAAAIAALLATGWIARGALGEFPQTAQASSFLDEAAASRRAGLLRQAMASQVESATFDAREIEQSTGIVLPVLPAGWRVTDVQLFPTPDSPAIAMSMLTPQGEALSFFADRAETPAEGTPLIARQQGEVVAYWEAGAMAYALTGKADTRRVLQLAGEMAGDS
;
A
#
# COMPACT_ATOMS: atom_id res chain seq x y z
N MET A 1 3.80 -17.93 22.29
CA MET A 1 5.05 -18.67 22.02
C MET A 1 5.62 -18.15 20.71
N THR A 2 6.82 -17.59 20.73
CA THR A 2 7.55 -17.15 19.54
C THR A 2 8.18 -18.37 18.88
N SER A 3 7.52 -18.93 17.87
CA SER A 3 8.17 -19.87 16.95
C SER A 3 8.79 -19.10 15.78
N ARG A 4 9.78 -19.75 15.18
CA ARG A 4 10.69 -19.25 14.14
C ARG A 4 10.03 -19.21 12.76
N ASP A 5 8.70 -19.10 12.71
CA ASP A 5 7.89 -19.26 11.51
C ASP A 5 7.19 -17.97 11.09
N LEU A 6 7.00 -17.86 9.77
CA LEU A 6 6.41 -16.74 9.05
C LEU A 6 5.10 -16.26 9.70
N THR A 7 5.11 -15.02 10.21
CA THR A 7 3.89 -14.25 10.46
C THR A 7 3.06 -14.17 9.18
N GLY A 8 1.82 -14.64 9.26
CA GLY A 8 0.87 -14.64 8.14
C GLY A 8 0.59 -13.22 7.61
N LEU A 9 0.20 -13.15 6.33
CA LEU A 9 -0.08 -11.93 5.56
C LEU A 9 -1.34 -11.15 6.00
N LEU A 10 -2.00 -11.56 7.08
CA LEU A 10 -3.21 -10.92 7.60
C LEU A 10 -2.91 -10.29 8.97
N PRO A 11 -3.43 -9.08 9.26
CA PRO A 11 -3.38 -8.55 10.62
C PRO A 11 -4.04 -9.54 11.57
N LEU A 12 -3.43 -9.76 12.72
CA LEU A 12 -3.99 -10.58 13.80
C LEU A 12 -5.35 -9.97 14.20
N THR A 13 -6.44 -10.63 13.81
CA THR A 13 -7.79 -10.30 14.27
C THR A 13 -8.03 -10.99 15.60
N GLU A 14 -8.09 -10.21 16.69
CA GLU A 14 -8.79 -10.64 17.89
C GLU A 14 -10.23 -10.14 17.86
N ALA A 15 -11.14 -11.09 18.07
CA ALA A 15 -12.57 -10.86 18.17
C ALA A 15 -12.89 -10.17 19.49
N GLY A 16 -13.63 -9.07 19.42
CA GLY A 16 -14.28 -8.47 20.59
C GLY A 16 -14.53 -6.99 20.45
N HIS A 17 -15.75 -6.62 20.05
CA HIS A 17 -16.66 -5.67 20.70
C HIS A 17 -17.61 -5.06 19.65
N ALA A 18 -18.85 -5.51 19.73
CA ALA A 18 -20.01 -4.94 19.04
C ALA A 18 -20.46 -3.69 19.81
N ASP A 19 -20.51 -2.51 19.16
CA ASP A 19 -21.74 -1.75 18.92
C ASP A 19 -21.50 -0.49 18.04
N SER A 20 -22.55 -0.09 17.32
CA SER A 20 -22.87 1.20 16.66
C SER A 20 -21.90 1.93 15.69
N ASP A 21 -22.02 1.66 14.37
CA ASP A 21 -22.19 2.65 13.28
C ASP A 21 -21.97 2.02 11.89
N LEU A 22 -23.02 1.39 11.34
CA LEU A 22 -23.04 0.81 9.98
C LEU A 22 -22.66 1.78 8.84
N PRO A 23 -23.13 3.05 8.78
CA PRO A 23 -22.83 3.94 7.66
C PRO A 23 -21.35 4.40 7.63
N ARG A 24 -20.70 4.58 8.78
CA ARG A 24 -19.26 4.92 8.86
C ARG A 24 -18.38 3.77 8.39
N ARG A 25 -18.75 2.52 8.69
CA ARG A 25 -18.03 1.33 8.20
C ARG A 25 -18.04 1.22 6.67
N LEU A 26 -19.17 1.55 6.04
CA LEU A 26 -19.29 1.54 4.57
C LEU A 26 -18.49 2.64 3.91
N SER A 27 -18.49 3.86 4.47
CA SER A 27 -17.63 4.94 3.97
C SER A 27 -16.16 4.61 4.13
N ASP A 28 -15.75 4.09 5.29
CA ASP A 28 -14.35 3.73 5.56
C ASP A 28 -13.88 2.61 4.65
N MET A 29 -14.76 1.64 4.34
CA MET A 29 -14.50 0.58 3.37
C MET A 29 -14.33 1.13 1.95
N ALA A 30 -15.19 2.04 1.50
CA ALA A 30 -15.07 2.68 0.19
C ALA A 30 -13.77 3.49 0.04
N TRP A 31 -13.35 4.21 1.09
CA TRP A 31 -12.07 4.91 1.12
C TRP A 31 -10.88 3.94 1.09
N ARG A 32 -10.94 2.83 1.82
CA ARG A 32 -9.89 1.78 1.80
C ARG A 32 -9.74 1.15 0.42
N ILE A 33 -10.85 0.88 -0.26
CA ILE A 33 -10.84 0.32 -1.62
C ILE A 33 -10.27 1.36 -2.61
N GLY A 34 -10.79 2.59 -2.60
CA GLY A 34 -10.35 3.65 -3.51
C GLY A 34 -8.88 4.06 -3.32
N PHE A 35 -8.41 4.20 -2.07
CA PHE A 35 -6.99 4.51 -1.79
C PHE A 35 -6.09 3.30 -1.91
N GLY A 36 -6.59 2.08 -1.71
CA GLY A 36 -5.86 0.86 -2.05
C GLY A 36 -5.53 0.80 -3.54
N ALA A 37 -6.51 1.11 -4.40
CA ALA A 37 -6.37 1.13 -5.86
C ALA A 37 -5.46 2.25 -6.39
N ILE A 38 -5.24 3.34 -5.63
CA ILE A 38 -4.34 4.45 -6.01
C ILE A 38 -2.96 4.32 -5.34
N GLY A 39 -2.93 3.77 -4.12
CA GLY A 39 -1.75 3.66 -3.26
C GLY A 39 -0.85 2.46 -3.56
N TRP A 40 -1.28 1.52 -4.42
CA TRP A 40 -0.52 0.29 -4.69
C TRP A 40 0.91 0.49 -5.20
N PRO A 41 1.27 1.52 -5.99
CA PRO A 41 2.68 1.76 -6.37
C PRO A 41 3.53 2.12 -5.14
N TRP A 42 2.93 2.79 -4.15
CA TRP A 42 3.57 3.13 -2.88
C TRP A 42 3.62 1.93 -1.92
N LEU A 43 2.64 1.02 -1.98
CA LEU A 43 2.67 -0.26 -1.25
C LEU A 43 3.73 -1.21 -1.82
N LEU A 44 3.92 -1.27 -3.14
CA LEU A 44 5.00 -2.04 -3.74
C LEU A 44 6.37 -1.39 -3.46
N ALA A 45 6.46 -0.07 -3.56
CA ALA A 45 7.65 0.66 -3.15
C ALA A 45 7.97 0.46 -1.66
N SER A 46 6.95 0.26 -0.80
CA SER A 46 7.15 0.08 0.63
C SER A 46 7.72 -1.27 1.03
N LEU A 47 7.68 -2.25 0.13
CA LEU A 47 8.38 -3.53 0.24
C LEU A 47 9.90 -3.37 0.05
N SER A 48 10.35 -2.31 -0.61
CA SER A 48 11.77 -1.98 -0.74
C SER A 48 12.25 -1.27 0.54
N GLY A 49 12.80 -2.02 1.49
CA GLY A 49 13.32 -1.50 2.77
C GLY A 49 14.67 -0.76 2.66
N GLY A 50 14.88 0.04 1.61
CA GLY A 50 16.14 0.74 1.33
C GLY A 50 17.27 -0.17 0.82
N ARG A 51 18.43 0.43 0.50
CA ARG A 51 19.62 -0.32 0.06
C ARG A 51 20.25 -1.04 1.26
N PRO A 52 20.73 -2.29 1.12
CA PRO A 52 21.39 -3.00 2.23
C PRO A 52 22.58 -2.25 2.85
N ALA A 53 23.32 -1.49 2.03
CA ALA A 53 24.43 -0.65 2.49
C ALA A 53 23.96 0.50 3.42
N ASP A 54 22.82 1.12 3.10
CA ASP A 54 22.24 2.18 3.92
C ASP A 54 21.78 1.65 5.29
N LYS A 55 21.20 0.44 5.31
CA LYS A 55 20.83 -0.24 6.57
C LYS A 55 22.07 -0.53 7.43
N ARG A 56 23.14 -1.06 6.83
CA ARG A 56 24.39 -1.35 7.56
C ARG A 56 25.01 -0.08 8.13
N ALA A 57 25.13 0.97 7.32
CA ALA A 57 25.68 2.25 7.78
C ALA A 57 24.89 2.84 8.97
N LEU A 58 23.56 2.75 8.94
CA LEU A 58 22.71 3.17 10.06
C LEU A 58 22.96 2.34 11.33
N LEU A 59 23.09 1.02 11.20
CA LEU A 59 23.36 0.15 12.34
C LEU A 59 24.77 0.36 12.91
N ASP A 60 25.75 0.60 12.04
CA ASP A 60 27.11 0.95 12.43
C ASP A 60 27.15 2.28 13.21
N GLU A 61 26.43 3.31 12.73
CA GLU A 61 26.29 4.60 13.41
C GLU A 61 25.72 4.44 14.82
N LEU A 62 24.72 3.56 14.98
CA LEU A 62 24.07 3.27 16.26
C LEU A 62 24.80 2.23 17.10
N ARG A 63 25.93 1.68 16.64
CA ARG A 63 26.67 0.59 17.30
C ARG A 63 25.74 -0.57 17.65
N LEU A 64 24.90 -0.97 16.70
CA LEU A 64 23.99 -2.10 16.80
C LEU A 64 24.51 -3.25 15.91
N PRO A 65 24.31 -4.51 16.33
CA PRO A 65 24.55 -5.67 15.47
C PRO A 65 23.83 -5.57 14.13
N HIS A 66 24.41 -6.11 13.04
CA HIS A 66 23.81 -6.02 11.70
C HIS A 66 22.51 -6.82 11.56
N ASP A 67 22.27 -7.75 12.47
CA ASP A 67 21.07 -8.55 12.66
C ASP A 67 20.12 -7.99 13.73
N ALA A 68 20.46 -6.86 14.37
CA ALA A 68 19.65 -6.25 15.43
C ALA A 68 18.22 -5.93 14.96
N LEU A 69 18.09 -5.46 13.72
CA LEU A 69 16.78 -5.29 13.08
C LEU A 69 16.29 -6.63 12.53
N PRO A 70 15.13 -7.15 12.99
CA PRO A 70 14.63 -8.46 12.58
C PRO A 70 14.57 -8.62 11.06
N HIS A 71 14.64 -9.87 10.57
CA HIS A 71 14.36 -10.24 9.19
C HIS A 71 12.86 -10.03 8.88
N LEU A 72 12.43 -8.78 8.92
CA LEU A 72 11.05 -8.37 8.70
C LEU A 72 10.70 -8.63 7.24
N GLY A 73 9.81 -9.59 6.98
CA GLY A 73 9.06 -9.65 5.74
C GLY A 73 8.25 -8.36 5.55
N SER A 74 8.07 -7.94 4.30
CA SER A 74 7.12 -6.93 3.72
C SER A 74 6.73 -5.62 4.44
N TRP A 75 7.06 -5.38 5.70
CA TRP A 75 6.68 -4.20 6.49
C TRP A 75 7.90 -3.58 7.17
N LYS A 76 8.89 -3.19 6.35
CA LYS A 76 10.09 -2.50 6.83
C LYS A 76 9.83 -0.99 6.91
N ALA A 77 10.01 -0.38 8.07
CA ALA A 77 10.26 1.06 8.15
C ALA A 77 11.39 1.41 7.17
N ASP A 78 11.17 2.45 6.36
CA ASP A 78 12.18 2.83 5.37
C ASP A 78 13.46 3.34 6.07
N VAL A 79 14.62 2.94 5.57
CA VAL A 79 15.90 3.31 6.17
C VAL A 79 16.08 4.84 6.17
N GLY A 80 15.48 5.55 5.21
CA GLY A 80 15.41 7.01 5.20
C GLY A 80 14.66 7.54 6.41
N PHE A 81 13.47 7.01 6.72
CA PHE A 81 12.71 7.39 7.91
C PHE A 81 13.48 7.14 9.21
N LEU A 82 14.08 5.96 9.37
CA LEU A 82 14.91 5.63 10.54
C LEU A 82 16.11 6.58 10.68
N ARG A 83 16.75 6.93 9.56
CA ARG A 83 17.84 7.92 9.55
C ARG A 83 17.36 9.31 9.93
N HIS A 84 16.15 9.71 9.53
CA HIS A 84 15.58 10.97 9.99
C HIS A 84 15.38 10.97 11.51
N ILE A 85 14.85 9.89 12.10
CA ILE A 85 14.73 9.76 13.56
C ILE A 85 16.08 9.99 14.26
N VAL A 86 17.14 9.29 13.83
CA VAL A 86 18.49 9.45 14.40
C VAL A 86 18.99 10.89 14.27
N ARG A 87 18.87 11.48 13.07
CA ARG A 87 19.30 12.87 12.81
C ARG A 87 18.57 13.88 13.67
N GLU A 88 17.26 13.71 13.85
CA GLU A 88 16.47 14.61 14.70
C GLU A 88 16.89 14.47 16.16
N ILE A 89 17.00 13.24 16.69
CA ILE A 89 17.43 12.98 18.07
C ILE A 89 18.84 13.52 18.32
N ALA A 90 19.78 13.27 17.42
CA ALA A 90 21.16 13.76 17.55
C ALA A 90 21.23 15.30 17.56
N ARG A 91 20.34 15.96 16.81
CA ARG A 91 20.32 17.43 16.71
C ARG A 91 19.63 18.07 17.89
N THR A 92 18.44 17.60 18.27
CA THR A 92 17.60 18.27 19.28
C THR A 92 17.82 17.75 20.69
N ARG A 93 18.41 16.55 20.84
CA ARG A 93 18.59 15.87 22.13
C ARG A 93 17.31 15.89 22.98
N PRO A 94 16.20 15.36 22.44
CA PRO A 94 14.89 15.50 23.04
C PRO A 94 14.84 14.81 24.41
N ALA A 95 14.16 15.42 25.38
CA ALA A 95 13.93 14.82 26.69
C ALA A 95 12.77 13.83 26.63
N HIS A 96 11.71 14.16 25.87
CA HIS A 96 10.54 13.32 25.69
C HIS A 96 10.24 13.06 24.21
N VAL A 97 10.28 11.78 23.83
CA VAL A 97 9.90 11.31 22.49
C VAL A 97 8.63 10.48 22.61
N VAL A 98 7.61 10.77 21.80
CA VAL A 98 6.40 9.96 21.69
C VAL A 98 6.35 9.28 20.34
N GLU A 99 6.16 7.96 20.33
CA GLU A 99 6.04 7.14 19.14
C GLU A 99 4.65 6.49 19.05
N LEU A 100 4.08 6.52 17.86
CA LEU A 100 2.85 5.84 17.49
C LEU A 100 3.16 4.77 16.46
N GLY A 101 2.90 3.50 16.79
CA GLY A 101 3.30 2.33 16.00
C GLY A 101 4.69 1.82 16.45
N ALA A 102 4.71 0.84 17.35
CA ALA A 102 5.97 0.31 17.86
C ALA A 102 6.64 -0.59 16.81
N GLY A 103 7.95 -0.82 16.96
CA GLY A 103 8.70 -1.75 16.12
C GLY A 103 10.13 -1.32 15.87
N ALA A 104 10.56 -1.35 14.60
CA ALA A 104 11.93 -1.03 14.22
C ALA A 104 12.34 0.40 14.61
N SER A 105 11.43 1.37 14.47
CA SER A 105 11.63 2.75 14.89
C SER A 105 11.86 2.88 16.40
N SER A 106 11.26 2.01 17.23
CA SER A 106 11.46 2.00 18.67
C SER A 106 12.91 1.69 19.06
N LEU A 107 13.51 0.65 18.45
CA LEU A 107 14.91 0.29 18.69
C LEU A 107 15.84 1.43 18.28
N ILE A 108 15.61 1.99 17.10
CA ILE A 108 16.44 3.06 16.53
C ILE A 108 16.34 4.32 17.39
N ALA A 109 15.14 4.74 17.75
CA ALA A 109 14.90 5.92 18.59
C ALA A 109 15.52 5.74 19.99
N ALA A 110 15.28 4.60 20.65
CA ALA A 110 15.81 4.32 21.97
C ALA A 110 17.35 4.29 21.99
N ARG A 111 17.96 3.64 20.98
CA ARG A 111 19.42 3.61 20.86
C ARG A 111 20.00 4.99 20.55
N ALA A 112 19.36 5.76 19.67
CA ALA A 112 19.78 7.13 19.38
C ALA A 112 19.70 8.02 20.62
N LEU A 113 18.64 7.90 21.43
CA LEU A 113 18.50 8.63 22.69
C LEU A 113 19.62 8.27 23.66
N GLN A 114 19.92 6.98 23.82
CA GLN A 114 21.02 6.51 24.66
C GLN A 114 22.37 7.09 24.24
N LEU A 115 22.61 7.25 22.92
CA LEU A 115 23.86 7.83 22.39
C LEU A 115 23.93 9.36 22.48
N HIS A 116 22.79 10.06 22.44
CA HIS A 116 22.76 11.51 22.21
C HIS A 116 22.18 12.36 23.34
N GLY A 117 21.68 11.79 24.44
CA GLY A 117 21.22 12.62 25.56
C GLY A 117 20.44 11.93 26.68
N GLY A 118 20.11 10.64 26.54
CA GLY A 118 19.41 9.86 27.58
C GLY A 118 17.95 10.23 27.79
N GLY A 119 17.29 10.88 26.82
CA GLY A 119 15.86 11.17 26.87
C GLY A 119 14.99 9.90 26.91
N ARG A 120 13.71 10.07 27.23
CA ARG A 120 12.75 8.98 27.38
C ARG A 120 11.91 8.80 26.12
N LEU A 121 11.83 7.56 25.64
CA LEU A 121 10.91 7.14 24.59
C LEU A 121 9.63 6.57 25.22
N HIS A 122 8.49 7.15 24.85
CA HIS A 122 7.14 6.67 25.14
C HIS A 122 6.54 6.11 23.84
N SER A 123 6.40 4.79 23.74
CA SER A 123 5.97 4.11 22.51
C SER A 123 4.62 3.42 22.70
N PHE A 124 3.72 3.61 21.74
CA PHE A 124 2.35 3.09 21.80
C PHE A 124 2.03 2.24 20.57
N ASP A 125 1.48 1.04 20.81
CA ASP A 125 1.02 0.17 19.72
C ASP A 125 -0.35 -0.45 20.01
N GLN A 126 -1.07 -0.78 18.95
CA GLN A 126 -2.46 -1.26 18.99
C GLN A 126 -2.58 -2.72 19.40
N HIS A 127 -1.49 -3.49 19.36
CA HIS A 127 -1.50 -4.93 19.61
C HIS A 127 -0.72 -5.28 20.87
N GLY A 128 -1.40 -5.69 21.94
CA GLY A 128 -0.77 -6.04 23.22
C GLY A 128 0.33 -7.11 23.11
N GLY A 129 0.05 -8.21 22.39
CA GLY A 129 1.06 -9.26 22.19
C GLY A 129 2.31 -8.79 21.42
N PHE A 130 2.15 -7.82 20.51
CA PHE A 130 3.28 -7.22 19.77
C PHE A 130 4.07 -6.25 20.66
N VAL A 131 3.40 -5.49 21.53
CA VAL A 131 4.04 -4.66 22.56
C VAL A 131 4.92 -5.50 23.46
N ASP A 132 4.42 -6.63 23.95
CA ASP A 132 5.19 -7.50 24.84
C ASP A 132 6.42 -8.09 24.16
N ALA A 133 6.27 -8.55 22.91
CA ALA A 133 7.39 -9.04 22.10
C ALA A 133 8.44 -7.94 21.84
N THR A 134 7.99 -6.74 21.51
CA THR A 134 8.87 -5.59 21.26
C THR A 134 9.60 -5.16 22.53
N ARG A 135 8.90 -5.17 23.68
CA ARG A 135 9.52 -4.88 24.99
C ARG A 135 10.65 -5.86 25.30
N GLN A 136 10.42 -7.16 25.10
CA GLN A 136 11.47 -8.16 25.33
C GLN A 136 12.66 -7.94 24.38
N TRP A 137 12.40 -7.71 23.09
CA TRP A 137 13.44 -7.46 22.10
C TRP A 137 14.27 -6.19 22.41
N LEU A 138 13.64 -5.12 22.91
CA LEU A 138 14.35 -3.92 23.36
C LEU A 138 15.19 -4.18 24.62
N ALA A 139 14.68 -4.98 25.55
CA ALA A 139 15.41 -5.38 26.76
C ALA A 139 16.67 -6.19 26.43
N ASP A 140 16.61 -7.06 25.42
CA ASP A 140 17.78 -7.83 24.93
C ASP A 140 18.91 -6.92 24.42
N HIS A 141 18.59 -5.67 24.05
CA HIS A 141 19.55 -4.63 23.64
C HIS A 141 19.92 -3.67 24.79
N ALA A 142 19.51 -3.97 26.02
CA ALA A 142 19.69 -3.13 27.21
C ALA A 142 19.14 -1.69 27.03
N LEU A 143 17.96 -1.59 26.39
CA LEU A 143 17.25 -0.33 26.18
C LEU A 143 16.04 -0.25 27.10
N ASP A 144 15.97 0.84 27.86
CA ASP A 144 14.83 1.16 28.73
C ASP A 144 13.85 2.06 27.96
N VAL A 145 12.66 1.54 27.67
CA VAL A 145 11.62 2.21 26.88
C VAL A 145 10.28 2.06 27.58
N ASP A 146 9.54 3.16 27.69
CA ASP A 146 8.16 3.17 28.17
C ASP A 146 7.21 2.76 27.03
N ILE A 147 7.09 1.45 26.80
CA ILE A 147 6.26 0.87 25.75
C ILE A 147 4.93 0.33 26.29
N ARG A 148 3.82 0.80 25.74
CA ARG A 148 2.46 0.53 26.22
C ARG A 148 1.52 0.09 25.11
N HIS A 149 0.55 -0.75 25.50
CA HIS A 149 -0.56 -1.13 24.63
C HIS A 149 -1.63 -0.03 24.64
N ALA A 150 -1.95 0.49 23.46
CA ALA A 150 -2.96 1.50 23.23
C ALA A 150 -3.94 0.99 22.14
N PRO A 151 -5.05 0.34 22.51
CA PRO A 151 -5.99 -0.20 21.51
C PRO A 151 -6.68 0.92 20.71
N LEU A 152 -7.06 0.64 19.46
CA LEU A 152 -7.76 1.60 18.61
C LEU A 152 -9.26 1.70 18.96
N THR A 153 -9.58 2.35 20.09
CA THR A 153 -10.96 2.49 20.58
C THR A 153 -11.48 3.91 20.63
N HIS A 154 -10.66 4.91 20.37
CA HIS A 154 -11.09 6.31 20.41
C HIS A 154 -11.52 6.79 19.02
N ASP A 155 -12.49 7.70 19.00
CA ASP A 155 -12.88 8.40 17.77
C ASP A 155 -12.22 9.79 17.75
N SER A 156 -11.74 10.19 16.57
CA SER A 156 -11.32 11.57 16.35
C SER A 156 -12.47 12.36 15.74
N ALA A 157 -12.76 13.54 16.29
CA ALA A 157 -13.79 14.43 15.74
C ALA A 157 -13.45 14.91 14.33
N ASP A 158 -12.15 15.07 14.05
CA ASP A 158 -11.65 15.68 12.82
C ASP A 158 -11.14 14.68 11.78
N TRP A 159 -10.85 13.45 12.22
CA TRP A 159 -10.20 12.44 11.40
C TRP A 159 -10.96 11.12 11.42
N PRO A 160 -11.17 10.49 10.26
CA PRO A 160 -11.81 9.17 10.16
C PRO A 160 -10.88 8.05 10.62
N GLY A 161 -11.48 6.91 10.96
CA GLY A 161 -10.79 5.74 11.52
C GLY A 161 -10.63 5.80 13.03
N ARG A 162 -10.54 4.61 13.65
CA ARG A 162 -10.34 4.49 15.10
C ARG A 162 -8.90 4.84 15.47
N TRP A 163 -8.75 5.63 16.53
CA TRP A 163 -7.49 6.15 17.04
C TRP A 163 -7.08 5.47 18.35
N TYR A 164 -5.80 5.58 18.67
CA TYR A 164 -5.19 5.05 19.87
C TYR A 164 -5.86 5.57 21.15
N ALA A 165 -6.18 4.66 22.05
CA ALA A 165 -6.49 4.94 23.46
C ALA A 165 -5.19 5.15 24.23
N ILE A 166 -4.66 6.37 24.16
CA ILE A 166 -3.39 6.73 24.80
C ILE A 166 -3.64 7.29 26.19
N ASP A 167 -2.96 6.74 27.18
CA ASP A 167 -2.94 7.24 28.56
C ASP A 167 -1.53 7.73 28.96
N ALA A 168 -1.50 8.54 30.04
CA ALA A 168 -0.27 8.99 30.70
C ALA A 168 0.84 9.45 29.74
N LEU A 169 0.48 10.37 28.84
CA LEU A 169 1.40 11.14 28.00
C LEU A 169 2.21 12.12 28.86
N PRO A 170 3.45 12.45 28.48
CA PRO A 170 4.18 13.55 29.11
C PRO A 170 3.46 14.89 28.85
N ASP A 171 3.67 15.84 29.76
CA ASP A 171 3.10 17.19 29.63
C ASP A 171 3.66 17.94 28.44
N GLN A 172 4.92 17.66 28.09
CA GLN A 172 5.63 18.24 26.95
C GLN A 172 6.30 17.14 26.13
N ILE A 173 6.24 17.27 24.80
CA ILE A 173 6.82 16.33 23.84
C ILE A 173 7.78 17.08 22.92
N ASP A 174 9.01 16.61 22.79
CA ASP A 174 10.03 17.25 21.94
C ASP A 174 10.10 16.65 20.54
N LEU A 175 9.75 15.37 20.41
CA LEU A 175 9.71 14.66 19.14
C LEU A 175 8.51 13.71 19.11
N ILE A 176 7.68 13.82 18.08
CA ILE A 176 6.58 12.89 17.78
C ILE A 176 6.97 12.07 16.56
N ILE A 177 6.94 10.74 16.67
CA ILE A 177 7.21 9.77 15.60
C ILE A 177 5.89 9.06 15.25
N ILE A 178 5.47 9.12 13.99
CA ILE A 178 4.19 8.60 13.54
C ILE A 178 4.43 7.56 12.45
N ASP A 179 4.38 6.27 12.82
CA ASP A 179 4.45 5.11 11.93
C ASP A 179 3.18 4.21 12.04
N GLY A 180 2.32 4.50 13.00
CA GLY A 180 1.03 3.85 13.21
C GLY A 180 -0.11 4.85 13.31
N PRO A 181 -1.36 4.37 13.25
CA PRO A 181 -1.77 3.00 12.94
C PRO A 181 -1.67 2.74 11.42
N PRO A 182 -1.82 1.48 10.95
CA PRO A 182 -1.68 1.17 9.54
C PRO A 182 -2.80 1.79 8.70
N TRP A 183 -2.49 2.09 7.43
CA TRP A 183 -3.44 2.66 6.46
C TRP A 183 -4.71 1.81 6.26
N SER A 184 -4.64 0.51 6.59
CA SER A 184 -5.76 -0.43 6.54
C SER A 184 -6.87 -0.11 7.54
N VAL A 185 -6.59 0.68 8.58
CA VAL A 185 -7.61 1.23 9.48
C VAL A 185 -8.42 2.28 8.72
N HIS A 186 -7.75 3.34 8.24
CA HIS A 186 -8.29 4.32 7.31
C HIS A 186 -7.15 5.12 6.66
N PRO A 187 -7.21 5.50 5.37
CA PRO A 187 -6.15 6.25 4.68
C PRO A 187 -5.74 7.60 5.30
N LEU A 188 -6.58 8.16 6.18
CA LEU A 188 -6.37 9.43 6.86
C LEU A 188 -6.19 9.28 8.37
N VAL A 189 -6.14 8.03 8.89
CA VAL A 189 -6.17 7.75 10.33
C VAL A 189 -5.01 8.42 11.07
N ARG A 190 -3.81 8.42 10.48
CA ARG A 190 -2.60 9.05 11.03
C ARG A 190 -2.76 10.54 11.25
N GLY A 191 -3.75 11.19 10.61
CA GLY A 191 -4.08 12.59 10.82
C GLY A 191 -4.47 12.93 12.26
N ALA A 192 -5.05 11.98 13.00
CA ALA A 192 -5.45 12.15 14.40
C ALA A 192 -4.26 12.34 15.36
N ALA A 193 -3.01 12.14 14.90
CA ALA A 193 -1.82 12.50 15.66
C ALA A 193 -1.72 14.00 15.97
N ASP A 194 -2.49 14.85 15.28
CA ASP A 194 -2.55 16.28 15.62
C ASP A 194 -3.17 16.59 16.99
N SER A 195 -3.87 15.62 17.58
CA SER A 195 -4.28 15.65 18.99
C SER A 195 -3.10 15.81 19.97
N LEU A 196 -1.89 15.41 19.56
CA LEU A 196 -0.68 15.53 20.36
C LEU A 196 0.07 16.85 20.14
N PHE A 197 -0.22 17.60 19.07
CA PHE A 197 0.59 18.77 18.68
C PHE A 197 0.50 19.93 19.67
N ALA A 198 -0.59 20.01 20.45
CA ALA A 198 -0.72 20.99 21.53
C ALA A 198 0.38 20.83 22.61
N ARG A 199 0.89 19.61 22.81
CA ARG A 199 1.93 19.27 23.80
C ARG A 199 3.35 19.44 23.26
N LEU A 200 3.50 19.77 21.98
CA LEU A 200 4.81 19.88 21.33
C LEU A 200 5.62 21.01 21.97
N SER A 201 6.89 20.80 22.33
CA SER A 201 7.73 21.85 22.92
C SER A 201 8.04 22.98 21.91
N PRO A 202 8.47 24.16 22.38
CA PRO A 202 9.14 25.12 21.51
C PRO A 202 10.29 24.41 20.76
N ASP A 203 10.34 24.56 19.43
CA ASP A 203 11.27 23.84 18.54
C ASP A 203 11.05 22.31 18.42
N GLY A 204 9.96 21.79 18.98
CA GLY A 204 9.59 20.39 18.87
C GLY A 204 9.33 19.95 17.42
N VAL A 205 9.55 18.66 17.18
CA VAL A 205 9.54 18.06 15.84
C VAL A 205 8.45 17.00 15.73
N VAL A 206 7.80 16.94 14.57
CA VAL A 206 6.87 15.87 14.17
C VAL A 206 7.44 15.16 12.95
N LEU A 207 7.54 13.83 13.01
CA LEU A 207 7.94 12.97 11.91
C LEU A 207 6.77 12.04 11.55
N LEU A 208 6.37 12.03 10.28
CA LEU A 208 5.38 11.10 9.74
C LEU A 208 6.01 10.23 8.66
N ASP A 209 5.93 8.91 8.84
CA ASP A 209 6.36 7.94 7.83
C ASP A 209 5.34 7.86 6.67
N ASP A 210 5.80 7.33 5.53
CA ASP A 210 5.00 7.15 4.31
C ASP A 210 4.36 8.44 3.76
N ALA A 211 4.95 9.60 4.06
CA ALA A 211 4.31 10.89 3.84
C ALA A 211 4.00 11.24 2.39
N ALA A 212 4.56 10.52 1.42
CA ALA A 212 4.27 10.75 0.02
C ALA A 212 3.17 9.85 -0.55
N ARG A 213 2.58 8.95 0.26
CA ARG A 213 1.30 8.29 -0.03
C ARG A 213 0.15 9.31 -0.19
N PRO A 214 -0.88 9.01 -1.01
CA PRO A 214 -1.97 9.95 -1.25
C PRO A 214 -2.70 10.39 0.02
N GLY A 215 -2.95 9.49 0.98
CA GLY A 215 -3.67 9.77 2.21
C GLY A 215 -2.88 10.72 3.11
N GLU A 216 -1.61 10.41 3.32
CA GLU A 216 -0.68 11.19 4.12
C GLU A 216 -0.42 12.58 3.52
N ARG A 217 -0.47 12.73 2.19
CA ARG A 217 -0.42 14.04 1.54
C ARG A 217 -1.64 14.91 1.86
N LEU A 218 -2.83 14.31 1.96
CA LEU A 218 -4.04 15.03 2.39
C LEU A 218 -3.97 15.38 3.88
N VAL A 219 -3.46 14.46 4.71
CA VAL A 219 -3.16 14.72 6.13
C VAL A 219 -2.23 15.91 6.27
N ALA A 220 -1.09 15.91 5.58
CA ALA A 220 -0.11 17.00 5.61
C ALA A 220 -0.71 18.35 5.18
N ARG A 221 -1.60 18.35 4.18
CA ARG A 221 -2.30 19.58 3.73
C ARG A 221 -3.19 20.14 4.84
N ARG A 222 -3.99 19.29 5.49
CA ARG A 222 -4.90 19.69 6.57
C ARG A 222 -4.13 20.11 7.82
N TRP A 223 -3.03 19.43 8.17
CA TRP A 223 -2.15 19.85 9.27
C TRP A 223 -1.55 21.23 9.05
N ARG A 224 -1.05 21.55 7.85
CA ARG A 224 -0.54 22.91 7.54
C ARG A 224 -1.56 24.01 7.75
N GLN A 225 -2.84 23.72 7.52
CA GLN A 225 -3.94 24.67 7.72
C GLN A 225 -4.32 24.80 9.21
N ARG A 226 -4.41 23.68 9.94
CA ARG A 226 -4.80 23.66 11.36
C ARG A 226 -3.69 24.15 12.29
N TRP A 227 -2.43 23.92 11.92
CA TRP A 227 -1.25 24.19 12.75
C TRP A 227 -0.26 25.12 12.03
N PRO A 228 -0.60 26.41 11.83
CA PRO A 228 0.19 27.36 11.04
C PRO A 228 1.54 27.74 11.68
N HIS A 229 1.75 27.40 12.95
CA HIS A 229 3.02 27.59 13.66
C HIS A 229 3.96 26.37 13.57
N ILE A 230 3.55 25.32 12.83
CA ILE A 230 4.39 24.17 12.53
C ILE A 230 4.71 24.19 11.02
N ASP A 231 6.00 24.28 10.70
CA ASP A 231 6.51 24.22 9.33
C ASP A 231 6.60 22.76 8.87
N PHE A 232 5.62 22.30 8.09
CA PHE A 232 5.59 20.95 7.55
C PHE A 232 6.22 20.86 6.17
N ARG A 233 7.36 20.16 6.06
CA ARG A 233 8.08 19.92 4.81
C ARG A 233 8.15 18.44 4.49
N LEU A 234 7.88 18.10 3.22
CA LEU A 234 8.07 16.74 2.74
C LEU A 234 9.52 16.57 2.31
N VAL A 235 10.25 15.69 3.00
CA VAL A 235 11.61 15.29 2.65
C VAL A 235 11.54 14.00 1.83
N LYS A 236 12.20 14.00 0.67
CA LYS A 236 12.16 12.90 -0.30
C LYS A 236 13.49 12.15 -0.34
N ASP A 237 13.91 11.63 0.80
CA ASP A 237 15.12 10.84 0.93
C ASP A 237 14.75 9.34 0.80
N GLY A 238 14.23 8.92 -0.35
CA GLY A 238 13.77 7.55 -0.60
C GLY A 238 12.40 7.45 -1.27
N THR A 239 11.88 6.23 -1.40
CA THR A 239 10.65 5.95 -2.13
C THR A 239 9.37 6.26 -1.35
N LYS A 240 9.42 6.33 0.00
CA LYS A 240 8.26 6.56 0.89
C LYS A 240 8.05 8.03 1.30
N GLY A 241 9.15 8.77 1.43
CA GLY A 241 9.16 10.16 1.87
C GLY A 241 8.75 10.33 3.35
N THR A 242 9.32 11.33 4.01
CA THR A 242 9.02 11.65 5.41
C THR A 242 8.51 13.07 5.51
N LEU A 243 7.39 13.28 6.21
CA LEU A 243 6.95 14.64 6.54
C LEU A 243 7.67 15.05 7.81
N VAL A 244 8.32 16.21 7.77
CA VAL A 244 8.98 16.80 8.92
C VAL A 244 8.26 18.10 9.26
N GLY A 245 7.55 18.11 10.38
CA GLY A 245 6.96 19.30 10.99
C GLY A 245 7.90 19.87 12.04
N ARG A 246 8.26 21.16 11.94
CA ARG A 246 9.02 21.85 12.99
C ARG A 246 8.20 22.97 13.58
N ARG A 247 7.92 22.91 14.88
CA ARG A 247 7.28 24.01 15.60
C ARG A 247 8.24 25.20 15.60
N ARG A 248 7.78 26.36 15.15
CA ARG A 248 8.54 27.62 15.21
C ARG A 248 7.96 28.52 16.30
N ASP A 249 8.73 29.54 16.69
CA ASP A 249 8.29 30.58 17.62
C ASP A 249 6.93 31.14 17.17
N THR A 250 5.95 31.11 18.07
CA THR A 250 4.52 31.36 17.83
C THR A 250 4.20 32.82 17.49
N ARG A 251 5.19 33.72 17.53
CA ARG A 251 5.02 35.16 17.25
C ARG A 251 4.78 35.48 15.77
N LEU A 252 5.14 34.58 14.85
CA LEU A 252 4.92 34.77 13.42
C LEU A 252 4.35 33.48 12.81
N PRO A 253 3.23 33.55 12.06
CA PRO A 253 2.78 32.41 11.27
C PRO A 253 3.89 32.01 10.31
N VAL A 254 4.16 30.71 10.21
CA VAL A 254 5.09 30.24 9.18
C VAL A 254 4.41 30.46 7.83
N ALA A 255 5.14 31.02 6.87
CA ALA A 255 4.81 30.86 5.47
C ALA A 255 5.00 29.37 5.12
N ASN A 256 4.07 28.53 5.57
CA ASN A 256 3.78 27.29 4.88
C ASN A 256 3.43 27.75 3.47
N ASP A 257 4.12 27.23 2.45
CA ASP A 257 3.89 27.55 1.03
C ASP A 257 2.44 27.18 0.66
N ASN A 258 1.50 28.00 1.10
CA ASN A 258 0.08 27.88 0.90
C ASN A 258 -0.18 28.36 -0.51
N ASP A 259 0.03 27.50 -1.49
CA ASP A 259 -0.51 27.58 -2.86
C ASP A 259 -0.34 28.91 -3.65
N ALA A 260 0.39 29.90 -3.15
CA ALA A 260 0.44 31.23 -3.75
C ALA A 260 1.37 31.31 -4.97
N GLY A 261 2.31 30.36 -5.11
CA GLY A 261 3.23 30.27 -6.25
C GLY A 261 2.87 29.19 -7.29
N ARG A 262 1.84 28.37 -7.04
CA ARG A 262 1.54 27.21 -7.88
C ARG A 262 0.24 27.34 -8.68
N SER A 263 -0.70 28.19 -8.26
CA SER A 263 -2.01 28.31 -8.93
C SER A 263 -1.92 28.88 -10.36
N TRP A 264 -0.96 29.75 -10.66
CA TRP A 264 -0.83 30.35 -12.00
C TRP A 264 -0.33 29.37 -13.08
N ARG A 265 0.37 28.30 -12.72
CA ARG A 265 0.76 27.23 -13.66
C ARG A 265 -0.35 26.21 -13.91
N HIS A 266 -1.36 26.18 -13.03
CA HIS A 266 -2.54 25.34 -13.19
C HIS A 266 -3.68 26.04 -13.91
N VAL A 267 -3.81 27.38 -13.85
CA VAL A 267 -4.80 28.10 -14.69
C VAL A 267 -4.41 28.01 -16.17
N GLY A 268 -3.13 28.13 -16.53
CA GLY A 268 -2.69 27.91 -17.92
C GLY A 268 -2.92 26.48 -18.41
N ARG A 269 -2.81 25.48 -17.52
CA ARG A 269 -3.06 24.06 -17.85
C ARG A 269 -4.54 23.70 -17.81
N ALA A 270 -5.34 24.29 -16.93
CA ALA A 270 -6.78 24.12 -16.86
C ALA A 270 -7.49 24.86 -18.00
N ALA A 271 -6.98 26.02 -18.42
CA ALA A 271 -7.41 26.69 -19.63
C ALA A 271 -6.98 25.92 -20.89
N ALA A 272 -5.79 25.31 -20.91
CA ALA A 272 -5.39 24.40 -21.99
C ALA A 272 -6.22 23.10 -21.98
N ILE A 273 -6.57 22.53 -20.82
CA ILE A 273 -7.43 21.35 -20.71
C ILE A 273 -8.87 21.71 -21.06
N ALA A 274 -9.40 22.86 -20.65
CA ALA A 274 -10.73 23.34 -21.03
C ALA A 274 -10.78 23.70 -22.52
N ALA A 275 -9.71 24.28 -23.07
CA ALA A 275 -9.57 24.50 -24.51
C ALA A 275 -9.47 23.17 -25.25
N LEU A 276 -8.73 22.17 -24.75
CA LEU A 276 -8.63 20.82 -25.32
C LEU A 276 -9.92 20.01 -25.18
N LEU A 277 -10.70 20.23 -24.12
CA LEU A 277 -12.02 19.65 -23.92
C LEU A 277 -13.06 20.34 -24.81
N ALA A 278 -12.96 21.65 -25.02
CA ALA A 278 -13.84 22.40 -25.92
C ALA A 278 -13.53 22.13 -27.40
N THR A 279 -12.26 22.15 -27.81
CA THR A 279 -11.83 21.72 -29.14
C THR A 279 -12.02 20.22 -29.32
N GLY A 280 -11.90 19.43 -28.25
CA GLY A 280 -12.16 17.98 -28.24
C GLY A 280 -13.65 17.64 -28.35
N TRP A 281 -14.55 18.45 -27.80
CA TRP A 281 -16.00 18.30 -27.99
C TRP A 281 -16.45 18.75 -29.38
N ILE A 282 -15.86 19.84 -29.91
CA ILE A 282 -16.10 20.29 -31.28
C ILE A 282 -15.48 19.30 -32.29
N ALA A 283 -14.35 18.67 -31.95
CA ALA A 283 -13.75 17.60 -32.73
C ALA A 283 -14.49 16.26 -32.59
N ARG A 284 -15.11 15.93 -31.45
CA ARG A 284 -15.92 14.71 -31.28
C ARG A 284 -17.19 14.71 -32.14
N GLY A 285 -17.65 15.89 -32.57
CA GLY A 285 -18.71 16.02 -33.58
C GLY A 285 -18.23 15.86 -35.03
N ALA A 286 -16.92 15.87 -35.29
CA ALA A 286 -16.35 15.89 -36.65
C ALA A 286 -15.26 14.83 -36.91
N LEU A 287 -14.73 14.18 -35.88
CA LEU A 287 -13.65 13.20 -35.93
C LEU A 287 -14.04 12.03 -35.00
N GLY A 288 -14.15 10.85 -35.60
CA GLY A 288 -14.69 9.63 -35.00
C GLY A 288 -13.94 9.07 -33.79
N GLU A 289 -14.51 8.00 -33.25
CA GLU A 289 -14.15 7.26 -32.02
C GLU A 289 -12.65 7.12 -31.76
N PHE A 290 -12.25 7.24 -30.48
CA PHE A 290 -10.87 6.99 -30.03
C PHE A 290 -10.45 5.54 -30.32
N PRO A 291 -9.15 5.28 -30.61
CA PRO A 291 -8.71 3.99 -31.13
C PRO A 291 -8.72 2.88 -30.06
N GLN A 292 -9.41 1.79 -30.37
CA GLN A 292 -9.53 0.53 -29.62
C GLN A 292 -8.19 -0.13 -29.23
N THR A 293 -7.06 0.38 -29.70
CA THR A 293 -5.71 -0.17 -29.48
C THR A 293 -5.19 0.05 -28.05
N ALA A 294 -5.62 1.11 -27.37
CA ALA A 294 -5.17 1.41 -26.01
C ALA A 294 -5.79 0.45 -24.97
N GLN A 295 -7.08 0.15 -25.10
CA GLN A 295 -7.82 -0.74 -24.18
C GLN A 295 -7.32 -2.20 -24.27
N ALA A 296 -7.00 -2.66 -25.49
CA ALA A 296 -6.37 -3.97 -25.70
C ALA A 296 -5.03 -4.11 -24.97
N SER A 297 -4.23 -3.03 -24.95
CA SER A 297 -2.91 -3.07 -24.34
C SER A 297 -2.97 -3.24 -22.82
N SER A 298 -3.90 -2.58 -22.13
CA SER A 298 -4.09 -2.74 -20.68
C SER A 298 -4.59 -4.14 -20.31
N PHE A 299 -5.57 -4.67 -21.05
CA PHE A 299 -6.08 -6.03 -20.84
C PHE A 299 -4.97 -7.09 -21.01
N LEU A 300 -4.14 -6.95 -22.04
CA LEU A 300 -3.05 -7.89 -22.30
C LEU A 300 -1.91 -7.77 -21.28
N ASP A 301 -1.62 -6.56 -20.80
CA ASP A 301 -0.65 -6.34 -19.72
C ASP A 301 -1.12 -6.99 -18.39
N GLU A 302 -2.42 -6.92 -18.10
CA GLU A 302 -3.05 -7.54 -16.93
C GLU A 302 -3.03 -9.07 -17.03
N ALA A 303 -3.35 -9.64 -18.19
CA ALA A 303 -3.24 -11.08 -18.45
C ALA A 303 -1.79 -11.58 -18.24
N ALA A 304 -0.79 -10.83 -18.72
CA ALA A 304 0.63 -11.15 -18.52
C ALA A 304 1.09 -10.99 -17.05
N ALA A 305 0.56 -10.01 -16.32
CA ALA A 305 0.81 -9.86 -14.89
C ALA A 305 0.24 -11.02 -14.07
N SER A 306 -0.98 -11.44 -14.40
CA SER A 306 -1.68 -12.58 -13.79
C SER A 306 -0.90 -13.89 -13.93
N ARG A 307 -0.42 -14.21 -15.13
CA ARG A 307 0.42 -15.40 -15.36
C ARG A 307 1.69 -15.42 -14.51
N ARG A 308 2.40 -14.30 -14.40
CA ARG A 308 3.60 -14.20 -13.58
C ARG A 308 3.30 -14.45 -12.09
N ALA A 309 2.19 -13.91 -11.60
CA ALA A 309 1.72 -14.18 -10.24
C ALA A 309 1.40 -15.68 -10.04
N GLY A 310 0.71 -16.29 -11.01
CA GLY A 310 0.43 -17.74 -11.03
C GLY A 310 1.68 -18.61 -10.96
N LEU A 311 2.68 -18.34 -11.80
CA LEU A 311 3.94 -19.10 -11.84
C LEU A 311 4.76 -18.98 -10.55
N LEU A 312 4.81 -17.78 -9.94
CA LEU A 312 5.47 -17.58 -8.65
C LEU A 312 4.83 -18.43 -7.56
N ARG A 313 3.51 -18.55 -7.58
CA ARG A 313 2.75 -19.32 -6.58
C ARG A 313 2.85 -20.82 -6.77
N GLN A 314 2.90 -21.31 -8.00
CA GLN A 314 3.18 -22.74 -8.26
C GLN A 314 4.53 -23.19 -7.68
N ALA A 315 5.49 -22.26 -7.51
CA ALA A 315 6.75 -22.55 -6.84
C ALA A 315 6.67 -22.51 -5.29
N MET A 316 5.52 -22.12 -4.72
CA MET A 316 5.31 -21.97 -3.27
C MET A 316 4.57 -23.17 -2.68
N ALA A 317 5.29 -24.07 -2.02
CA ALA A 317 4.74 -25.25 -1.35
C ALA A 317 3.73 -24.95 -0.20
N SER A 318 3.65 -23.70 0.27
CA SER A 318 2.82 -23.31 1.43
C SER A 318 1.41 -22.82 1.06
N GLN A 319 1.06 -22.78 -0.23
CA GLN A 319 -0.25 -22.30 -0.68
C GLN A 319 -1.23 -23.46 -0.81
N VAL A 320 -2.41 -23.30 -0.22
CA VAL A 320 -3.48 -24.30 -0.29
C VAL A 320 -4.16 -24.17 -1.64
N GLU A 321 -3.90 -25.11 -2.54
CA GLU A 321 -4.63 -25.23 -3.80
C GLU A 321 -6.05 -25.75 -3.48
N SER A 322 -7.09 -25.00 -3.85
CA SER A 322 -8.46 -25.49 -3.77
C SER A 322 -8.67 -26.57 -4.82
N ALA A 323 -9.09 -27.77 -4.41
CA ALA A 323 -9.26 -28.92 -5.30
C ALA A 323 -10.59 -28.90 -6.09
N THR A 324 -11.48 -27.93 -5.81
CA THR A 324 -12.82 -27.87 -6.40
C THR A 324 -13.01 -26.56 -7.16
N PHE A 325 -13.17 -26.67 -8.48
CA PHE A 325 -13.54 -25.60 -9.39
C PHE A 325 -15.05 -25.62 -9.61
N ASP A 326 -15.75 -24.54 -9.24
CA ASP A 326 -17.18 -24.32 -9.53
C ASP A 326 -17.36 -23.03 -10.33
N ALA A 327 -17.58 -23.17 -11.65
CA ALA A 327 -17.79 -22.03 -12.54
C ALA A 327 -19.06 -21.23 -12.21
N ARG A 328 -20.11 -21.88 -11.66
CA ARG A 328 -21.36 -21.21 -11.32
C ARG A 328 -21.21 -20.36 -10.06
N GLU A 329 -20.45 -20.82 -9.08
CA GLU A 329 -20.09 -20.03 -7.89
C GLU A 329 -19.32 -18.76 -8.28
N ILE A 330 -18.35 -18.90 -9.20
CA ILE A 330 -17.55 -17.79 -9.71
C ILE A 330 -18.43 -16.78 -10.43
N GLU A 331 -19.31 -17.23 -11.33
CA GLU A 331 -20.22 -16.35 -12.05
C GLU A 331 -21.16 -15.60 -11.09
N GLN A 332 -21.77 -16.29 -10.13
CA GLN A 332 -22.69 -15.68 -9.16
C GLN A 332 -21.98 -14.66 -8.25
N SER A 333 -20.73 -14.90 -7.90
CA SER A 333 -19.98 -14.06 -6.95
C SER A 333 -19.26 -12.90 -7.62
N THR A 334 -18.81 -13.06 -8.86
CA THR A 334 -17.93 -12.10 -9.55
C THR A 334 -18.57 -11.46 -10.79
N GLY A 335 -19.62 -12.07 -11.33
CA GLY A 335 -20.21 -11.70 -12.62
C GLY A 335 -19.31 -12.02 -13.82
N ILE A 336 -18.20 -12.74 -13.63
CA ILE A 336 -17.33 -13.22 -14.72
C ILE A 336 -17.87 -14.56 -15.21
N VAL A 337 -18.23 -14.60 -16.49
CA VAL A 337 -18.65 -15.83 -17.17
C VAL A 337 -17.40 -16.51 -17.69
N LEU A 338 -17.17 -17.77 -17.32
CA LEU A 338 -16.05 -18.56 -17.82
C LEU A 338 -16.53 -19.42 -19.00
N PRO A 339 -15.70 -19.60 -20.05
CA PRO A 339 -16.03 -20.47 -21.16
C PRO A 339 -16.05 -21.94 -20.71
N VAL A 340 -16.74 -22.79 -21.46
CA VAL A 340 -16.68 -24.23 -21.26
C VAL A 340 -15.27 -24.71 -21.59
N LEU A 341 -14.63 -25.40 -20.64
CA LEU A 341 -13.28 -25.93 -20.85
C LEU A 341 -13.34 -27.19 -21.73
N PRO A 342 -12.42 -27.35 -22.70
CA PRO A 342 -12.38 -28.55 -23.53
C PRO A 342 -12.19 -29.84 -22.71
N ALA A 343 -12.76 -30.94 -23.20
CA ALA A 343 -12.73 -32.21 -22.50
C ALA A 343 -11.30 -32.68 -22.19
N GLY A 344 -11.06 -33.09 -20.94
CA GLY A 344 -9.77 -33.60 -20.48
C GLY A 344 -8.78 -32.53 -20.01
N TRP A 345 -9.12 -31.24 -20.11
CA TRP A 345 -8.32 -30.18 -19.51
C TRP A 345 -8.53 -30.16 -17.99
N ARG A 346 -7.43 -30.06 -17.25
CA ARG A 346 -7.48 -30.02 -15.78
C ARG A 346 -7.11 -28.64 -15.28
N VAL A 347 -8.03 -28.01 -14.56
CA VAL A 347 -7.75 -26.78 -13.81
C VAL A 347 -6.90 -27.14 -12.59
N THR A 348 -5.74 -26.50 -12.46
CA THR A 348 -4.83 -26.72 -11.32
C THR A 348 -4.95 -25.63 -10.27
N ASP A 349 -5.38 -24.43 -10.68
CA ASP A 349 -5.41 -23.26 -9.81
C ASP A 349 -6.38 -22.21 -10.38
N VAL A 350 -7.16 -21.55 -9.51
CA VAL A 350 -8.13 -20.50 -9.87
C VAL A 350 -8.08 -19.39 -8.85
N GLN A 351 -8.01 -18.15 -9.33
CA GLN A 351 -7.82 -16.97 -8.51
C GLN A 351 -8.62 -15.79 -8.99
N LEU A 352 -9.04 -14.99 -8.01
CA LEU A 352 -9.47 -13.63 -8.24
C LEU A 352 -8.23 -12.75 -8.45
N PHE A 353 -8.17 -12.08 -9.60
CA PHE A 353 -7.12 -11.14 -9.96
C PHE A 353 -7.69 -9.73 -10.01
N PRO A 354 -7.17 -8.77 -9.23
CA PRO A 354 -7.72 -7.41 -9.23
C PRO A 354 -7.32 -6.65 -10.50
N THR A 355 -8.29 -6.08 -11.23
CA THR A 355 -8.06 -5.10 -12.30
C THR A 355 -8.65 -3.73 -11.90
N PRO A 356 -8.35 -2.64 -12.63
CA PRO A 356 -8.79 -1.29 -12.27
C PRO A 356 -10.31 -1.10 -12.21
N ASP A 357 -11.05 -1.79 -13.07
CA ASP A 357 -12.49 -1.58 -13.28
C ASP A 357 -13.35 -2.74 -12.75
N SER A 358 -12.85 -3.99 -12.79
CA SER A 358 -13.56 -5.18 -12.27
C SER A 358 -12.63 -6.22 -11.64
N PRO A 359 -13.15 -7.13 -10.81
CA PRO A 359 -12.38 -8.33 -10.47
C PRO A 359 -12.32 -9.25 -11.70
N ALA A 360 -11.12 -9.67 -12.08
CA ALA A 360 -10.88 -10.65 -13.12
C ALA A 360 -10.63 -12.04 -12.53
N ILE A 361 -10.71 -13.08 -13.38
CA ILE A 361 -10.37 -14.45 -13.01
C ILE A 361 -9.10 -14.88 -13.73
N ALA A 362 -8.17 -15.43 -12.96
CA ALA A 362 -6.94 -16.03 -13.42
C ALA A 362 -6.98 -17.54 -13.16
N MET A 363 -6.73 -18.36 -14.17
CA MET A 363 -6.72 -19.81 -14.03
C MET A 363 -5.43 -20.40 -14.59
N SER A 364 -4.90 -21.41 -13.91
CA SER A 364 -3.85 -22.28 -14.46
C SER A 364 -4.46 -23.62 -14.83
N MET A 365 -4.08 -24.12 -16.00
CA MET A 365 -4.65 -25.34 -16.57
C MET A 365 -3.56 -26.22 -17.18
N LEU A 366 -3.84 -27.51 -17.26
CA LEU A 366 -3.05 -28.50 -17.97
C LEU A 366 -3.88 -29.16 -19.06
N THR A 367 -3.35 -29.20 -20.28
CA THR A 367 -3.94 -29.97 -21.38
C THR A 367 -3.72 -31.48 -21.15
N PRO A 368 -4.47 -32.37 -21.83
CA PRO A 368 -4.21 -33.81 -21.81
C PRO A 368 -2.78 -34.18 -22.25
N GLN A 369 -2.14 -33.33 -23.04
CA GLN A 369 -0.76 -33.48 -23.51
C GLN A 369 0.28 -32.96 -22.50
N GLY A 370 -0.16 -32.46 -21.34
CA GLY A 370 0.71 -31.94 -20.28
C GLY A 370 1.18 -30.50 -20.48
N GLU A 371 0.54 -29.74 -21.37
CA GLU A 371 0.91 -28.34 -21.62
C GLU A 371 0.31 -27.43 -20.54
N ALA A 372 1.17 -26.65 -19.88
CA ALA A 372 0.75 -25.68 -18.86
C ALA A 372 0.31 -24.35 -19.48
N LEU A 373 -0.95 -24.01 -19.24
CA LEU A 373 -1.62 -22.83 -19.76
C LEU A 373 -2.04 -21.91 -18.62
N SER A 374 -2.03 -20.60 -18.88
CA SER A 374 -2.65 -19.60 -18.03
C SER A 374 -3.75 -18.91 -18.80
N PHE A 375 -4.92 -18.83 -18.20
CA PHE A 375 -6.12 -18.23 -18.74
C PHE A 375 -6.54 -17.04 -17.88
N PHE A 376 -7.04 -16.00 -18.52
CA PHE A 376 -7.46 -14.77 -17.90
C PHE A 376 -8.81 -14.34 -18.47
N ALA A 377 -9.74 -13.96 -17.61
CA ALA A 377 -11.07 -13.50 -17.97
C ALA A 377 -11.41 -12.21 -17.23
N ASP A 378 -11.82 -11.18 -17.96
CA ASP A 378 -12.27 -9.91 -17.40
C ASP A 378 -13.44 -9.32 -18.20
N ARG A 379 -14.15 -8.35 -17.62
CA ARG A 379 -15.15 -7.52 -18.31
C ARG A 379 -14.47 -6.32 -18.95
N ALA A 380 -13.82 -6.54 -20.10
CA ALA A 380 -13.13 -5.52 -20.86
C ALA A 380 -13.60 -5.49 -22.32
N GLU A 381 -13.49 -4.33 -22.96
CA GLU A 381 -13.64 -4.18 -24.41
C GLU A 381 -12.25 -4.20 -25.07
N THR A 382 -12.12 -5.00 -26.10
CA THR A 382 -10.92 -5.28 -26.87
C THR A 382 -11.29 -5.26 -28.37
N PRO A 383 -10.32 -5.13 -29.28
CA PRO A 383 -10.58 -5.17 -30.72
C PRO A 383 -10.77 -6.61 -31.24
N ALA A 384 -10.71 -7.63 -30.38
CA ALA A 384 -10.92 -9.01 -30.78
C ALA A 384 -12.42 -9.34 -30.70
N GLU A 385 -13.00 -9.82 -31.79
CA GLU A 385 -14.35 -10.38 -31.77
C GLU A 385 -14.31 -11.84 -31.27
N GLY A 386 -15.30 -12.66 -31.61
CA GLY A 386 -15.35 -14.09 -31.25
C GLY A 386 -14.22 -14.97 -31.81
N THR A 387 -13.31 -14.41 -32.62
CA THR A 387 -12.16 -15.15 -33.16
C THR A 387 -10.87 -14.73 -32.45
N PRO A 388 -10.10 -15.67 -31.87
CA PRO A 388 -8.83 -15.37 -31.20
C PRO A 388 -7.82 -14.64 -32.09
N LEU A 389 -7.31 -13.52 -31.56
CA LEU A 389 -6.20 -12.75 -32.11
C LEU A 389 -4.93 -13.01 -31.31
N ILE A 390 -3.77 -12.83 -31.95
CA ILE A 390 -2.47 -12.95 -31.30
C ILE A 390 -1.88 -11.56 -31.03
N ALA A 391 -1.43 -11.38 -29.80
CA ALA A 391 -0.51 -10.32 -29.41
C ALA A 391 0.77 -10.91 -28.82
N ARG A 392 1.85 -10.11 -28.89
CA ARG A 392 3.07 -10.37 -28.12
C ARG A 392 3.20 -9.28 -27.07
N GLN A 393 3.17 -9.67 -25.79
CA GLN A 393 3.42 -8.76 -24.68
C GLN A 393 4.60 -9.23 -23.85
N GLN A 394 5.58 -8.34 -23.67
CA GLN A 394 6.79 -8.59 -22.86
C GLN A 394 7.53 -9.91 -23.20
N GLY A 395 7.45 -10.36 -24.46
CA GLY A 395 8.09 -11.58 -24.95
C GLY A 395 7.24 -12.84 -24.90
N GLU A 396 6.05 -12.80 -24.28
CA GLU A 396 5.10 -13.91 -24.27
C GLU A 396 4.08 -13.79 -25.41
N VAL A 397 3.59 -14.94 -25.89
CA VAL A 397 2.51 -15.01 -26.87
C VAL A 397 1.20 -15.12 -26.12
N VAL A 398 0.29 -14.18 -26.38
CA VAL A 398 -1.04 -14.14 -25.78
C VAL A 398 -2.06 -14.22 -26.91
N ALA A 399 -2.94 -15.22 -26.85
CA ALA A 399 -4.14 -15.27 -27.67
C ALA A 399 -5.29 -14.64 -26.88
N TYR A 400 -6.09 -13.77 -27.50
CA TYR A 400 -7.21 -13.11 -26.83
C TYR A 400 -8.42 -12.99 -27.76
N TRP A 401 -9.62 -13.06 -27.19
CA TRP A 401 -10.90 -13.00 -27.89
C TRP A 401 -12.01 -12.47 -26.98
N GLU A 402 -13.16 -12.19 -27.55
CA GLU A 402 -14.36 -11.81 -26.79
C GLU A 402 -15.50 -12.81 -26.96
N ALA A 403 -16.28 -12.98 -25.90
CA ALA A 403 -17.62 -13.54 -26.01
C ALA A 403 -18.59 -12.73 -25.15
N GLY A 404 -19.56 -12.10 -25.80
CA GLY A 404 -20.54 -11.24 -25.12
C GLY A 404 -19.87 -10.02 -24.49
N ALA A 405 -19.97 -9.91 -23.15
CA ALA A 405 -19.38 -8.82 -22.36
C ALA A 405 -18.04 -9.21 -21.70
N MET A 406 -17.47 -10.36 -22.07
CA MET A 406 -16.24 -10.88 -21.50
C MET A 406 -15.11 -10.84 -22.52
N ALA A 407 -13.94 -10.44 -22.06
CA ALA A 407 -12.67 -10.59 -22.77
C ALA A 407 -11.86 -11.71 -22.12
N TYR A 408 -11.28 -12.56 -22.97
CA TYR A 408 -10.49 -13.70 -22.56
C TYR A 408 -9.08 -13.61 -23.13
N ALA A 409 -8.11 -14.12 -22.37
CA ALA A 409 -6.75 -14.29 -22.83
C ALA A 409 -6.20 -15.66 -22.40
N LEU A 410 -5.47 -16.30 -23.31
CA LEU A 410 -4.80 -17.57 -23.11
C LEU A 410 -3.31 -17.43 -23.47
N THR A 411 -2.45 -17.93 -22.60
CA THR A 411 -1.00 -17.90 -22.78
C THR A 411 -0.37 -19.21 -22.26
N GLY A 412 0.74 -19.62 -22.86
CA GLY A 412 1.37 -20.91 -22.60
C GLY A 412 2.84 -20.93 -22.98
N LYS A 413 3.57 -21.98 -22.58
CA LYS A 413 4.97 -22.20 -23.01
C LYS A 413 5.09 -22.79 -24.43
N ALA A 414 3.98 -22.85 -25.17
CA ALA A 414 3.91 -23.42 -26.51
C ALA A 414 4.20 -22.36 -27.60
N ASP A 415 4.37 -22.82 -28.84
CA ASP A 415 4.56 -21.92 -29.97
C ASP A 415 3.29 -21.12 -30.31
N THR A 416 3.43 -20.06 -31.10
CA THR A 416 2.31 -19.16 -31.41
C THR A 416 1.13 -19.87 -32.07
N ARG A 417 1.40 -20.85 -32.94
CA ARG A 417 0.36 -21.61 -33.64
C ARG A 417 -0.41 -22.50 -32.67
N ARG A 418 0.28 -23.14 -31.73
CA ARG A 418 -0.35 -24.00 -30.72
C ARG A 418 -1.19 -23.19 -29.74
N VAL A 419 -0.70 -22.05 -29.24
CA VAL A 419 -1.49 -21.18 -28.35
C VAL A 419 -2.76 -20.67 -29.06
N LEU A 420 -2.66 -20.32 -30.34
CA LEU A 420 -3.83 -19.89 -31.12
C LEU A 420 -4.83 -21.03 -31.34
N GLN A 421 -4.36 -22.24 -31.63
CA GLN A 421 -5.21 -23.42 -31.77
C GLN A 421 -5.97 -23.71 -30.48
N LEU A 422 -5.27 -23.72 -29.34
CA LEU A 422 -5.85 -23.96 -28.02
C LEU A 422 -6.88 -22.89 -27.63
N ALA A 423 -6.62 -21.62 -27.98
CA ALA A 423 -7.60 -20.54 -27.80
C ALA A 423 -8.83 -20.73 -28.69
N GLY A 424 -8.65 -21.23 -29.93
CA GLY A 424 -9.74 -21.57 -30.84
C GLY A 424 -10.64 -22.69 -30.31
N GLU A 425 -10.06 -23.70 -29.65
CA GLU A 425 -10.81 -24.77 -28.99
C GLU A 425 -11.69 -24.23 -27.84
N MET A 426 -11.26 -23.18 -27.13
CA MET A 426 -12.05 -22.53 -26.08
C MET A 426 -13.09 -21.55 -26.64
N ALA A 427 -12.74 -20.80 -27.69
CA ALA A 427 -13.62 -19.80 -28.29
C ALA A 427 -14.76 -20.42 -29.11
N GLY A 428 -14.56 -21.60 -29.70
CA GLY A 428 -15.56 -22.27 -30.54
C GLY A 428 -16.76 -22.86 -29.77
N ASP A 429 -16.62 -23.04 -28.46
CA ASP A 429 -17.64 -23.63 -27.56
C ASP A 429 -18.27 -22.57 -26.60
N SER A 430 -18.01 -21.28 -26.83
CA SER A 430 -18.45 -20.14 -25.98
C SER A 430 -19.79 -19.52 -26.40
#